data_AF-A0AAV5T3F5-F1
#
_entry.id   AF-A0AAV5T3F5-F1
#
_cell.length_a   1.000
_cell.length_b   1.000
_cell.length_c   1.000
_cell.angle_alpha   90.00
_cell.angle_beta   90.00
_cell.angle_gamma   90.00
#
_symmetry.space_group_name_H-M   'P 1'
#
loop_
_entity.id
_entity.type
_entity.pdbx_description
1 polymer ?
#
loop_
_entity_poly.entity_id
_entity_poly.type
_entity_poly.pdbx_seq_one_letter_code
_entity_poly.pdbx_strand_id
1 'polypeptide(L)' 'GSIPPAVFKKGAHWKDFLNKEGEPFRIKEMKPWSMVEMLMEKYDWNHNNALQLTSFLTPMLELDQDKRATA' A
#
# COMPACT_ATOMS: atom_id res chain seq x y z
N GLY A 1 1.74 -5.68 -4.12
CA GLY A 1 2.46 -6.79 -3.45
C GLY A 1 1.61 -7.31 -2.31
N SER A 2 1.83 -8.55 -1.90
CA SER A 2 1.08 -9.18 -0.78
C SER A 2 1.45 -8.54 0.55
N ILE A 3 0.49 -8.46 1.47
CA ILE A 3 0.69 -7.87 2.80
C ILE A 3 1.61 -8.79 3.62
N PRO A 4 2.67 -8.31 4.30
CA PRO A 4 3.54 -9.17 5.09
C PRO A 4 2.77 -9.88 6.23
N PRO A 5 3.01 -11.19 6.47
CA PRO A 5 2.38 -11.93 7.57
C PRO A 5 2.58 -11.31 8.95
N ALA A 6 3.74 -10.70 9.19
CA ALA A 6 4.05 -10.01 10.44
C ALA A 6 3.11 -8.81 10.71
N VAL A 7 2.51 -8.24 9.66
CA VAL A 7 1.56 -7.13 9.77
C VAL A 7 0.14 -7.68 9.96
N PHE A 8 -0.36 -8.45 9.00
CA PHE A 8 -1.79 -8.81 9.01
C PHE A 8 -2.15 -9.81 10.11
N LYS A 9 -1.24 -10.71 10.52
CA LYS A 9 -1.53 -11.70 11.57
C LYS A 9 -1.72 -11.08 12.96
N LYS A 10 -1.29 -9.82 13.17
CA LYS A 10 -1.55 -9.06 14.40
C LYS A 10 -3.05 -8.72 14.57
N GLY A 11 -3.82 -8.65 13.48
CA GLY A 11 -5.24 -8.27 13.52
C GLY A 11 -6.16 -9.43 13.87
N ALA A 12 -7.13 -9.24 14.77
CA ALA A 12 -8.03 -10.30 15.23
C ALA A 12 -8.85 -10.98 14.10
N HIS A 13 -9.15 -10.24 13.04
CA HIS A 13 -10.05 -10.65 11.95
C HIS A 13 -9.35 -11.03 10.66
N TRP A 14 -8.01 -11.18 10.64
CA TRP A 14 -7.28 -11.37 9.38
C TRP A 14 -7.74 -12.61 8.60
N LYS A 15 -8.19 -13.65 9.29
CA LYS A 15 -8.70 -14.90 8.73
C LYS A 15 -10.04 -14.76 7.99
N ASP A 16 -10.75 -13.66 8.20
CA ASP A 16 -12.01 -13.39 7.50
C ASP A 16 -11.75 -12.79 6.11
N PHE A 17 -10.54 -12.26 5.88
CA PHE A 17 -10.20 -11.49 4.67
C PHE A 17 -9.06 -12.10 3.85
N LEU A 18 -8.03 -12.68 4.49
CA LEU A 18 -6.79 -13.10 3.85
C LEU A 18 -6.47 -14.59 4.04
N ASN A 19 -5.88 -15.22 3.02
CA ASN A 19 -5.26 -16.54 3.15
C ASN A 19 -3.92 -16.47 3.91
N LYS A 20 -3.25 -17.61 4.08
CA LYS A 20 -1.97 -17.67 4.84
C LYS A 20 -0.83 -16.93 4.11
N GLU A 21 -0.97 -16.77 2.81
CA GLU A 21 -0.08 -16.10 1.87
C GLU A 21 -0.32 -14.58 1.82
N GLY A 22 -1.36 -14.08 2.51
CA GLY A 22 -1.68 -12.64 2.59
C GLY A 22 -2.52 -12.12 1.42
N GLU A 23 -3.21 -12.99 0.71
CA GLU A 23 -4.05 -12.67 -0.45
C GLU A 23 -5.54 -12.64 -0.07
N PRO A 24 -6.34 -11.69 -0.58
CA PRO A 24 -7.76 -11.61 -0.26
C PRO A 24 -8.59 -12.75 -0.86
N PHE A 25 -9.52 -13.32 -0.08
CA PHE A 25 -10.37 -14.41 -0.57
C PHE A 25 -11.34 -14.02 -1.68
N ARG A 26 -11.87 -12.79 -1.62
CA ARG A 26 -12.99 -12.35 -2.47
C ARG A 26 -12.54 -11.59 -3.72
N ILE A 27 -11.31 -11.09 -3.72
CA ILE A 27 -10.77 -10.26 -4.79
C ILE A 27 -9.71 -11.08 -5.54
N LYS A 28 -10.12 -11.66 -6.68
CA LYS A 28 -9.26 -12.53 -7.48
C LYS A 28 -8.21 -11.77 -8.28
N GLU A 29 -8.52 -10.53 -8.66
CA GLU A 29 -7.65 -9.68 -9.45
C GLU A 29 -7.54 -8.31 -8.80
N MET A 30 -6.32 -7.93 -8.45
CA MET A 30 -5.98 -6.57 -8.08
C MET A 30 -4.99 -6.02 -9.10
N LYS A 31 -5.29 -4.84 -9.63
CA LYS A 31 -4.38 -4.11 -10.50
C LYS A 31 -3.59 -3.13 -9.64
N PRO A 32 -2.30 -3.41 -9.35
CA PRO A 32 -1.47 -2.42 -8.68
C PRO A 32 -1.30 -1.21 -9.59
N TRP A 33 -1.41 -0.02 -9.02
CA TRP A 33 -1.11 1.23 -9.72
C TRP A 33 -0.22 2.06 -8.81
N SER A 34 0.96 2.44 -9.30
CA SER A 34 1.85 3.26 -8.48
C SER A 34 1.25 4.66 -8.30
N MET A 35 1.53 5.27 -7.14
CA MET A 35 1.09 6.63 -6.87
C MET A 35 1.70 7.63 -7.87
N VAL A 36 2.94 7.39 -8.31
CA VAL A 36 3.61 8.24 -9.30
C VAL A 36 2.91 8.18 -10.65
N GLU A 37 2.65 6.98 -11.19
CA GLU A 37 1.91 6.81 -12.45
C GLU A 37 0.51 7.42 -12.36
N MET A 38 -0.21 7.16 -11.27
CA MET A 38 -1.54 7.70 -11.05
C MET A 38 -1.54 9.24 -11.04
N LEU A 39 -0.56 9.87 -10.38
CA LEU A 39 -0.45 11.34 -10.36
C LEU A 39 -0.11 11.92 -11.74
N MET A 40 0.74 11.24 -12.52
CA MET A 40 1.09 11.68 -13.86
C MET A 40 -0.07 11.48 -14.85
N GLU A 41 -0.72 10.32 -14.85
CA GLU A 41 -1.73 9.96 -15.85
C GLU A 41 -3.12 10.53 -15.55
N LYS A 42 -3.52 10.56 -14.28
CA LYS A 42 -4.88 10.99 -13.89
C LYS A 42 -4.95 12.47 -13.51
N TYR A 43 -3.84 13.04 -13.06
CA TYR A 43 -3.79 14.41 -12.55
C TYR A 43 -2.86 15.31 -13.36
N ASP A 44 -2.21 14.80 -14.41
CA ASP A 44 -1.28 15.53 -15.28
C ASP A 44 -0.11 16.17 -14.52
N TRP A 45 0.34 15.55 -13.42
CA TRP A 45 1.51 16.02 -12.69
C TRP A 45 2.78 15.75 -13.50
N ASN A 46 3.76 16.66 -13.42
CA ASN A 46 5.10 16.34 -13.90
C ASN A 46 5.75 15.28 -13.00
N HIS A 47 6.69 14.52 -13.57
CA HIS A 47 7.35 13.40 -12.90
C HIS A 47 8.03 13.80 -11.58
N ASN A 48 8.70 14.96 -11.53
CA ASN A 48 9.44 15.40 -10.35
C ASN A 48 8.50 15.70 -9.18
N ASN A 49 7.40 16.41 -9.42
CA ASN A 49 6.41 16.72 -8.38
C ASN A 49 5.71 15.45 -7.89
N ALA A 50 5.37 14.54 -8.81
CA ALA A 50 4.75 13.26 -8.47
C ALA A 50 5.70 12.40 -7.60
N LEU A 51 7.00 12.37 -7.94
CA LEU A 51 8.02 11.66 -7.18
C LEU A 51 8.21 12.28 -5.79
N GLN A 52 8.30 13.61 -5.69
CA GLN A 52 8.46 14.31 -4.41
C GLN A 52 7.29 14.07 -3.47
N LEU A 53 6.05 14.17 -3.96
CA LEU A 53 4.88 13.90 -3.12
C LEU A 53 4.83 12.42 -2.71
N THR A 54 5.08 11.51 -3.64
CA THR A 54 5.07 10.08 -3.35
C THR A 54 6.14 9.71 -2.32
N SER A 55 7.35 10.27 -2.42
CA SER A 55 8.43 9.99 -1.46
C SER A 55 8.12 10.56 -0.08
N PHE A 56 7.43 11.69 0.00
CA PHE A 56 6.92 12.25 1.26
C PHE A 56 5.83 11.38 1.90
N LEU A 57 4.87 10.86 1.11
CA LEU A 57 3.74 10.07 1.62
C LEU A 57 4.09 8.61 1.92
N THR A 58 5.03 8.01 1.17
CA THR A 58 5.42 6.60 1.33
C THR A 58 5.75 6.21 2.78
N PRO A 59 6.60 6.93 3.53
CA PRO A 59 6.90 6.56 4.93
C PRO A 59 5.68 6.71 5.86
N MET A 60 4.69 7.55 5.52
CA MET A 60 3.43 7.67 6.27
C MET A 60 2.46 6.53 5.97
N LEU A 61 2.63 5.84 4.85
CA LEU A 61 1.77 4.75 4.39
C LEU A 61 2.37 3.36 4.62
N GLU A 62 3.44 3.27 5.42
CA GLU A 62 4.07 2.01 5.78
C GLU A 62 3.05 1.06 6.45
N LEU A 63 3.07 -0.20 6.02
CA LEU A 63 2.11 -1.22 6.46
C LEU A 63 2.39 -1.62 7.91
N ASP A 64 3.67 -1.73 8.27
CA ASP A 64 4.10 -1.96 9.64
C ASP A 64 3.98 -0.67 10.44
N GLN A 65 3.08 -0.66 11.43
CA GLN A 65 2.79 0.53 12.23
C GLN A 65 4.04 1.02 12.98
N ASP A 66 4.90 0.09 13.41
CA ASP A 66 6.12 0.39 14.15
C ASP A 66 7.19 1.11 13.30
N LYS A 67 7.05 1.07 11.96
CA LYS A 67 7.97 1.71 10.99
C LYS A 67 7.38 2.95 10.32
N ARG A 68 6.12 3.28 10.61
CA ARG A 68 5.42 4.41 10.01
C ARG A 68 5.98 5.73 10.55
N ALA A 69 6.15 6.70 9.66
CA ALA A 69 6.57 8.05 10.06
C ALA A 69 5.59 8.67 11.07
N THR A 70 6.15 9.38 12.05
CA THR A 70 5.42 10.21 13.01
C THR A 70 5.30 11.65 12.51
N ALA A 71 4.35 12.41 13.06
CA ALA A 71 4.15 13.83 12.77
C ALA A 71 5.22 14.72 13.41
#